data_AF-J0WLI9-F1
#
_entry.id   AF-J0WLI9-F1
#
_cell.length_a   1.000
_cell.length_b   1.000
_cell.length_c   1.000
_cell.angle_alpha   90.00
_cell.angle_beta   90.00
_cell.angle_gamma   90.00
#
_symmetry.space_group_name_H-M   'P 1'
#
loop_
_entity.id
_entity.type
_entity.pdbx_description
1 polymer ?
#
loop_
_entity_poly.entity_id
_entity_poly.type
_entity_poly.pdbx_seq_one_letter_code
_entity_poly.pdbx_strand_id
1 'polypeptide(L)'
;FAAHTLNLGPYVRCLLHRDAQNWPKGVCPAMALGDFDHTKSGHFIMEEPKVVLELRSGDIILFLSSLITHGNAPLCPGDVRMSWTCWMAGGLVRWLAAGCALVSSLTTRAKQEKYAERSQEFARKGWESLLTLSELTARHGGAPKPAKPSE
;
A
#
# COMPACT_ATOMS: atom_id res chain seq x y z
N PHE A 1 -0.37 8.19 7.74
CA PHE A 1 -0.63 8.54 6.33
C PHE A 1 -0.84 10.04 6.24
N ALA A 2 -0.38 10.68 5.16
CA ALA A 2 -0.49 12.15 5.02
C ALA A 2 -1.68 12.57 4.17
N ALA A 3 -2.26 11.64 3.39
CA ALA A 3 -3.39 11.88 2.52
C ALA A 3 -4.34 10.68 2.49
N HIS A 4 -5.58 10.95 2.11
CA HIS A 4 -6.66 9.98 2.00
C HIS A 4 -7.42 10.22 0.69
N THR A 5 -7.85 9.16 0.01
CA THR A 5 -8.70 9.24 -1.18
C THR A 5 -9.97 8.44 -0.93
N LEU A 6 -11.12 9.05 -1.20
CA LEU A 6 -12.44 8.41 -1.12
C LEU A 6 -12.97 8.25 -2.54
N ASN A 7 -13.04 7.01 -3.02
CA ASN A 7 -13.66 6.67 -4.30
C ASN A 7 -15.13 6.33 -4.02
N LEU A 8 -16.05 7.24 -4.31
CA LEU A 8 -17.43 7.23 -3.80
C LEU A 8 -18.44 6.44 -4.65
N GLY A 9 -17.99 5.71 -5.68
CA GLY A 9 -18.85 4.78 -6.43
C GLY A 9 -19.88 5.44 -7.35
N PRO A 10 -20.96 4.72 -7.70
CA PRO A 10 -21.29 3.35 -7.27
C PRO A 10 -20.43 2.26 -7.94
N TYR A 11 -19.72 2.58 -9.02
CA TYR A 11 -18.92 1.62 -9.79
C TYR A 11 -17.43 1.94 -9.74
N VAL A 12 -16.80 1.88 -8.55
CA VAL A 12 -15.35 2.10 -8.46
C VAL A 12 -14.61 0.94 -9.10
N ARG A 13 -14.02 1.23 -10.27
CA ARG A 13 -13.07 0.37 -10.96
C ARG A 13 -11.72 1.06 -11.13
N CYS A 14 -10.63 0.36 -10.81
CA CYS A 14 -9.27 0.80 -11.09
C CYS A 14 -8.65 -0.11 -12.14
N LEU A 15 -8.20 0.48 -13.26
CA LEU A 15 -7.32 -0.22 -14.20
C LEU A 15 -6.00 -0.58 -13.51
N LEU A 16 -5.27 -1.53 -14.06
CA LEU A 16 -3.96 -1.92 -13.54
C LEU A 16 -3.00 -0.74 -13.65
N HIS A 17 -2.45 -0.32 -12.50
CA HIS A 17 -1.53 0.80 -12.39
C HIS A 17 -0.63 0.64 -11.16
N ARG A 18 0.35 1.54 -11.04
CA ARG A 18 1.09 1.77 -9.80
C ARG A 18 0.84 3.20 -9.36
N ASP A 19 0.76 3.42 -8.07
CA ASP A 19 0.77 4.77 -7.51
C ASP A 19 2.20 5.33 -7.54
N ALA A 20 2.72 5.60 -8.73
CA ALA A 20 4.15 5.89 -8.95
C ALA A 20 4.64 7.15 -8.20
N GLN A 21 3.72 8.00 -7.73
CA GLN A 21 4.03 9.18 -6.94
C GLN A 21 4.05 8.94 -5.42
N ASN A 22 3.59 7.77 -4.95
CA ASN A 22 3.63 7.41 -3.54
C ASN A 22 5.06 7.10 -3.09
N TRP A 23 5.29 7.20 -1.78
CA TRP A 23 6.57 6.83 -1.18
C TRP A 23 6.82 5.32 -1.36
N PRO A 24 7.92 4.90 -2.02
CA PRO A 24 8.16 3.48 -2.34
C PRO A 24 8.15 2.51 -1.16
N LYS A 25 8.52 2.99 0.04
CA LYS A 25 8.55 2.19 1.28
C LYS A 25 7.38 2.51 2.21
N GLY A 26 6.36 3.19 1.69
CA GLY A 26 5.14 3.51 2.42
C GLY A 26 4.09 2.46 2.15
N VAL A 27 3.66 1.75 3.19
CA VAL A 27 2.45 0.92 3.12
C VAL A 27 1.25 1.83 2.81
N CYS A 28 0.34 1.34 1.97
CA CYS A 28 -0.90 2.01 1.64
C CYS A 28 -2.07 1.10 2.00
N PRO A 29 -2.86 1.47 3.03
CA PRO A 29 -4.16 0.86 3.28
C PRO A 29 -5.15 1.17 2.17
N ALA A 30 -5.88 0.15 1.72
CA ALA A 30 -7.07 0.31 0.91
C ALA A 30 -8.20 -0.53 1.51
N MET A 31 -9.35 0.12 1.75
CA MET A 31 -10.56 -0.50 2.24
C MET A 31 -11.57 -0.63 1.10
N ALA A 32 -12.14 -1.82 0.91
CA ALA A 32 -13.28 -2.01 0.03
C ALA A 32 -14.57 -1.71 0.79
N LEU A 33 -15.53 -1.04 0.16
CA LEU A 33 -16.81 -0.66 0.76
C LEU A 33 -17.94 -0.86 -0.25
N GLY A 34 -19.18 -1.03 0.24
CA GLY A 34 -20.38 -1.12 -0.59
C GLY A 34 -21.13 -2.45 -0.44
N ASP A 35 -22.04 -2.71 -1.38
CA ASP A 35 -22.89 -3.90 -1.46
C ASP A 35 -22.61 -4.60 -2.79
N PHE A 36 -21.84 -5.68 -2.74
CA PHE A 36 -21.41 -6.44 -3.91
C PHE A 36 -21.03 -7.87 -3.51
N ASP A 37 -21.16 -8.80 -4.45
CA ASP A 37 -20.72 -10.18 -4.26
C ASP A 37 -19.21 -10.31 -4.52
N HIS A 38 -18.41 -10.15 -3.45
CA HIS A 38 -16.94 -10.26 -3.48
C HIS A 38 -16.39 -11.59 -4.04
N THR A 39 -17.21 -12.65 -4.12
CA THR A 39 -16.80 -13.93 -4.71
C THR A 39 -16.94 -13.94 -6.23
N LYS A 40 -17.72 -13.01 -6.81
CA LYS A 40 -18.02 -12.93 -8.24
C LYS A 40 -17.43 -11.71 -8.93
N SER A 41 -17.23 -10.61 -8.21
CA SER A 41 -16.89 -9.33 -8.81
C SER A 41 -15.96 -8.49 -7.92
N GLY A 42 -15.35 -7.45 -8.51
CA GLY A 42 -14.57 -6.47 -7.73
C GLY A 42 -13.28 -7.00 -7.09
N HIS A 43 -12.81 -8.19 -7.51
CA HIS A 43 -11.57 -8.81 -7.02
C HIS A 43 -10.39 -7.85 -7.14
N PHE A 44 -9.55 -7.80 -6.11
CA PHE A 44 -8.33 -7.01 -6.11
C PHE A 44 -7.20 -7.80 -6.76
N ILE A 45 -6.51 -7.19 -7.72
CA ILE A 45 -5.49 -7.85 -8.54
C ILE A 45 -4.14 -7.25 -8.22
N MET A 46 -3.13 -8.09 -8.02
CA MET A 46 -1.72 -7.70 -7.91
C MET A 46 -0.86 -8.53 -8.86
N GLU A 47 -0.15 -7.89 -9.79
CA GLU A 47 0.56 -8.58 -10.87
C GLU A 47 1.86 -9.27 -10.42
N GLU A 48 2.75 -8.56 -9.74
CA GLU A 48 4.06 -9.07 -9.32
C GLU A 48 3.97 -10.28 -8.39
N PRO A 49 3.12 -10.28 -7.34
CA PRO A 49 2.88 -11.48 -6.54
C PRO A 49 2.01 -12.53 -7.24
N LYS A 50 1.41 -12.22 -8.40
CA LYS A 50 0.50 -13.10 -9.16
C LYS A 50 -0.68 -13.59 -8.33
N VAL A 51 -1.33 -12.67 -7.61
CA VAL A 51 -2.51 -13.00 -6.79
C VAL A 51 -3.72 -12.18 -7.18
N VAL A 52 -4.87 -12.83 -7.06
CA VAL A 52 -6.20 -12.23 -7.13
C VAL A 52 -6.86 -12.49 -5.78
N LEU A 53 -7.34 -11.43 -5.13
CA LEU A 53 -7.87 -11.47 -3.78
C LEU A 53 -9.33 -11.05 -3.79
N GLU A 54 -10.15 -11.84 -3.10
CA GLU A 54 -11.52 -11.47 -2.78
C GLU A 54 -11.49 -10.54 -1.57
N LEU A 55 -11.90 -9.29 -1.75
CA LEU A 55 -12.03 -8.32 -0.65
C LEU A 55 -13.52 -8.06 -0.42
N ARG A 56 -14.01 -8.38 0.77
CA ARG A 56 -15.37 -8.08 1.22
C ARG A 56 -15.51 -6.59 1.52
N SER A 57 -16.75 -6.12 1.55
CA SER A 57 -17.06 -4.82 2.12
C SER A 57 -16.58 -4.77 3.58
N GLY A 58 -15.75 -3.78 3.90
CA GLY A 58 -15.09 -3.61 5.20
C GLY A 58 -13.66 -4.17 5.27
N ASP A 59 -13.23 -5.02 4.32
CA ASP A 59 -11.87 -5.56 4.32
C ASP A 59 -10.84 -4.46 4.01
N ILE A 60 -9.69 -4.56 4.69
CA ILE A 60 -8.55 -3.66 4.50
C ILE A 60 -7.36 -4.48 4.01
N ILE A 61 -6.80 -4.08 2.87
CA ILE A 61 -5.51 -4.56 2.39
C ILE A 61 -4.41 -3.55 2.68
N LEU A 62 -3.25 -4.03 3.12
CA LEU A 62 -2.02 -3.25 3.31
C LEU A 62 -1.01 -3.70 2.28
N PHE A 63 -0.57 -2.80 1.40
CA PHE A 63 0.36 -3.14 0.32
C PHE A 63 1.23 -1.95 -0.10
N LEU A 64 2.31 -2.21 -0.85
CA LEU A 64 3.23 -1.18 -1.35
C LEU A 64 2.75 -0.69 -2.72
N SER A 65 1.77 0.21 -2.74
CA SER A 65 1.02 0.57 -3.97
C SER A 65 1.86 1.24 -5.07
N SER A 66 2.99 1.83 -4.72
CA SER A 66 3.97 2.37 -5.67
C SER A 66 4.86 1.31 -6.33
N LEU A 67 5.00 0.13 -5.71
CA LEU A 67 5.90 -0.94 -6.17
C LEU A 67 5.16 -2.09 -6.85
N ILE A 68 3.88 -2.26 -6.53
CA ILE A 68 3.05 -3.37 -7.00
C ILE A 68 2.03 -2.82 -8.00
N THR A 69 2.02 -3.35 -9.21
CA THR A 69 0.96 -3.08 -10.18
C THR A 69 -0.33 -3.73 -9.68
N HIS A 70 -1.36 -2.91 -9.52
CA HIS A 70 -2.61 -3.32 -8.90
C HIS A 70 -3.82 -2.64 -9.53
N GLY A 71 -4.99 -3.23 -9.30
CA GLY A 71 -6.27 -2.75 -9.80
C GLY A 71 -7.39 -3.62 -9.26
N ASN A 72 -8.58 -3.49 -9.84
CA ASN A 72 -9.68 -4.38 -9.49
C ASN A 72 -10.48 -4.81 -10.73
N ALA A 73 -11.02 -6.02 -10.64
CA ALA A 73 -11.87 -6.61 -11.65
C ALA A 73 -13.18 -5.80 -11.79
N PRO A 74 -13.86 -5.87 -12.95
CA PRO A 74 -15.18 -5.30 -13.12
C PRO A 74 -16.18 -5.79 -12.06
N LEU A 75 -17.19 -4.95 -11.80
CA LEU A 75 -18.33 -5.29 -10.95
C LEU A 75 -19.42 -5.98 -11.76
N CYS A 76 -20.22 -6.83 -11.13
CA CYS A 76 -21.41 -7.38 -11.75
C CYS A 76 -22.51 -6.30 -11.87
N PRO A 77 -23.45 -6.45 -12.81
CA PRO A 77 -24.61 -5.55 -12.90
C PRO A 77 -25.37 -5.49 -11.57
N GLY A 78 -25.64 -4.29 -11.07
CA GLY A 78 -26.34 -4.05 -9.81
C GLY A 78 -25.44 -3.91 -8.58
N ASP A 79 -24.19 -4.38 -8.63
CA ASP A 79 -23.24 -4.22 -7.53
C ASP A 79 -22.87 -2.75 -7.32
N VAL A 80 -22.65 -2.37 -6.06
CA VAL A 80 -22.17 -1.06 -5.64
C VAL A 80 -20.87 -1.24 -4.86
N ARG A 81 -19.78 -0.67 -5.37
CA ARG A 81 -18.47 -0.70 -4.71
C ARG A 81 -17.83 0.67 -4.68
N MET A 82 -17.29 0.99 -3.52
CA MET A 82 -16.52 2.19 -3.16
C MET A 82 -15.17 1.75 -2.59
N SER A 83 -14.26 2.70 -2.41
CA SER A 83 -13.05 2.42 -1.64
C SER A 83 -12.52 3.65 -0.91
N TRP A 84 -11.83 3.38 0.18
CA TRP A 84 -11.08 4.39 0.92
C TRP A 84 -9.61 3.98 0.94
N THR A 85 -8.72 4.86 0.50
CA THR A 85 -7.28 4.60 0.52
C THR A 85 -6.53 5.65 1.34
N CYS A 86 -5.46 5.21 1.98
CA CYS A 86 -4.56 6.06 2.76
C CYS A 86 -3.15 5.95 2.18
N TRP A 87 -2.47 7.08 1.98
CA TRP A 87 -1.17 7.08 1.31
C TRP A 87 -0.28 8.24 1.77
N MET A 88 0.96 8.22 1.28
CA MET A 88 1.93 9.30 1.47
C MET A 88 2.70 9.55 0.17
N ALA A 89 2.67 10.80 -0.30
CA ALA A 89 3.41 11.20 -1.49
C ALA A 89 4.92 11.05 -1.27
N GLY A 90 5.64 10.47 -2.24
CA GLY A 90 7.10 10.46 -2.24
C GLY A 90 7.69 11.87 -2.34
N GLY A 91 6.97 12.80 -2.98
CA GLY A 91 7.33 14.22 -3.01
C GLY A 91 7.38 14.87 -1.61
N LEU A 92 6.46 14.49 -0.72
CA LEU A 92 6.45 14.97 0.66
C LEU A 92 7.69 14.48 1.42
N VAL A 93 8.09 13.22 1.21
CA VAL A 93 9.32 12.67 1.83
C VAL A 93 10.56 13.42 1.33
N ARG A 94 10.64 13.72 0.03
CA ARG A 94 11.74 14.53 -0.53
C ARG A 94 11.78 15.94 0.07
N TRP A 95 10.64 16.58 0.20
CA TRP A 95 10.52 17.91 0.81
C TRP A 95 10.94 17.90 2.29
N LEU A 96 10.53 16.89 3.06
CA LEU A 96 10.96 16.70 4.45
C LEU A 96 12.48 16.48 4.54
N ALA A 97 13.05 15.61 3.69
CA ALA A 97 14.50 15.38 3.63
C ALA A 97 15.27 16.66 3.28
N ALA A 98 14.73 17.48 2.38
CA ALA A 98 15.27 18.78 1.98
C ALA A 98 15.15 19.87 3.06
N GLY A 99 14.60 19.55 4.24
CA GLY A 99 14.43 20.52 5.32
C GLY A 99 13.29 21.49 5.04
N CYS A 100 12.18 20.98 4.52
CA CYS A 100 10.99 21.74 4.18
C CYS A 100 11.22 22.77 3.05
N ALA A 101 12.14 22.45 2.15
CA ALA A 101 12.48 23.28 0.99
C ALA A 101 12.31 22.51 -0.32
N LEU A 102 12.19 23.23 -1.43
CA LEU A 102 12.26 22.62 -2.75
C LEU A 102 13.67 22.06 -2.97
N VAL A 103 13.77 20.85 -3.52
CA VAL A 103 15.08 20.24 -3.83
C VAL A 103 15.88 21.12 -4.80
N SER A 104 15.20 21.80 -5.72
CA SER A 104 15.83 22.77 -6.65
C SER A 104 16.43 24.01 -5.95
N SER A 105 16.02 24.32 -4.72
CA SER A 105 16.58 25.43 -3.93
C SER A 105 17.87 25.07 -3.17
N LEU A 106 18.28 23.80 -3.20
CA LEU A 106 19.49 23.31 -2.56
C LEU A 106 20.69 23.56 -3.49
N THR A 107 21.11 24.81 -3.59
CA THR A 107 22.15 25.24 -4.55
C THR A 107 23.58 25.10 -4.04
N THR A 108 23.78 24.88 -2.74
CA THR A 108 25.11 24.72 -2.15
C THR A 108 25.43 23.25 -1.88
N ARG A 109 26.70 22.88 -2.00
CA ARG A 109 27.19 21.52 -1.71
C ARG A 109 26.78 21.03 -0.32
N ALA A 110 26.95 21.85 0.71
CA ALA A 110 26.56 21.51 2.08
C ALA A 110 25.05 21.20 2.21
N LYS A 111 24.18 21.95 1.51
CA LYS A 111 22.73 21.68 1.51
C LYS A 111 22.41 20.37 0.78
N GLN A 112 23.10 20.10 -0.32
CA GLN A 112 22.92 18.88 -1.12
C GLN A 112 23.40 17.64 -0.36
N GLU A 113 24.55 17.71 0.31
CA GLU A 113 25.08 16.65 1.18
C GLU A 113 24.11 16.34 2.32
N LYS A 114 23.63 17.36 3.03
CA LYS A 114 22.62 17.19 4.09
C LYS A 114 21.32 16.56 3.57
N TYR A 115 20.86 16.94 2.37
CA TYR A 115 19.68 16.31 1.75
C TYR A 115 19.94 14.84 1.39
N ALA A 116 21.12 14.51 0.87
CA ALA A 116 21.49 13.14 0.54
C ALA A 116 21.50 12.25 1.79
N GLU A 117 22.14 12.71 2.87
CA GLU A 117 22.17 12.02 4.16
C GLU A 117 20.76 11.75 4.70
N ARG A 118 19.90 12.79 4.75
CA ARG A 118 18.52 12.64 5.23
C ARG A 118 17.68 11.75 4.31
N SER A 119 17.90 11.81 3.00
CA SER A 119 17.21 10.95 2.04
C SER A 119 17.58 9.47 2.26
N GLN A 120 18.85 9.19 2.54
CA GLN A 120 19.30 7.85 2.91
C GLN A 120 18.70 7.40 4.25
N GLU A 121 18.62 8.29 5.24
CA GLU A 121 17.97 8.01 6.52
C GLU A 121 16.49 7.63 6.34
N PHE A 122 15.72 8.41 5.57
CA PHE A 122 14.33 8.10 5.25
C PHE A 122 14.20 6.76 4.51
N ALA A 123 15.09 6.48 3.56
CA ALA A 123 15.09 5.22 2.84
C ALA A 123 15.35 4.02 3.77
N ARG A 124 16.35 4.12 4.66
CA ARG A 124 16.68 3.10 5.65
C ARG A 124 15.52 2.86 6.61
N LYS A 125 15.00 3.91 7.25
CA LYS A 125 13.85 3.83 8.17
C LYS A 125 12.61 3.26 7.50
N GLY A 126 12.37 3.60 6.23
CA GLY A 126 11.28 3.05 5.44
C GLY A 126 11.37 1.53 5.33
N TRP A 127 12.53 1.00 4.99
CA TRP A 127 12.74 -0.45 4.90
C TRP A 127 12.67 -1.15 6.26
N GLU A 128 13.26 -0.57 7.30
CA GLU A 128 13.22 -1.12 8.66
C GLU A 128 11.81 -1.13 9.26
N SER A 129 10.90 -0.31 8.74
CA SER A 129 9.50 -0.31 9.18
C SER A 129 8.68 -1.49 8.62
N LEU A 130 9.20 -2.18 7.60
CA LEU A 130 8.55 -3.34 6.99
C LEU A 130 9.09 -4.63 7.61
N LEU A 131 8.22 -5.64 7.72
CA LEU A 131 8.62 -6.96 8.18
C LEU A 131 9.14 -7.81 7.04
N THR A 132 10.25 -8.49 7.27
CA THR A 132 10.66 -9.66 6.49
C THR A 132 9.74 -10.84 6.79
N LEU A 133 9.73 -11.85 5.90
CA LEU A 133 8.97 -13.08 6.12
C LEU A 133 9.44 -13.82 7.38
N SER A 134 10.74 -13.80 7.67
CA SER A 134 11.32 -14.40 8.88
C SER A 134 10.83 -13.70 10.14
N GLU A 135 10.81 -12.37 10.16
CA GLU A 135 10.28 -11.60 11.29
C GLU A 135 8.78 -11.81 11.47
N LEU A 136 8.02 -11.86 10.37
CA LEU A 136 6.58 -12.15 10.43
C LEU A 136 6.31 -13.54 11.00
N THR A 137 7.07 -14.54 10.53
CA THR A 137 6.99 -15.93 11.00
C THR A 137 7.38 -16.04 12.45
N ALA A 138 8.47 -15.41 12.88
CA ALA A 138 8.90 -15.42 14.29
C ALA A 138 7.85 -14.82 15.22
N ARG A 139 7.13 -13.78 14.78
CA ARG A 139 6.06 -13.13 15.56
C ARG A 139 4.80 -13.97 15.70
N HIS A 140 4.47 -14.81 14.72
CA HIS A 140 3.19 -15.55 14.67
C HIS A 140 3.35 -17.08 14.74
N GLY A 141 4.58 -17.58 14.67
CA GLY A 141 4.94 -19.01 14.68
C GLY A 141 4.92 -19.64 16.06
N GLY A 142 3.83 -19.46 16.82
CA GLY A 142 3.54 -20.35 17.96
C GLY A 142 3.52 -21.80 17.47
N ALA A 143 4.13 -22.71 18.23
CA ALA A 143 4.31 -24.12 17.89
C ALA A 143 3.04 -24.79 17.32
N PRO A 144 3.17 -25.74 16.38
CA PRO A 144 2.01 -26.44 15.84
C PRO A 144 1.19 -27.08 16.97
N LYS A 145 -0.12 -26.82 17.00
CA LYS A 145 -1.05 -27.54 17.88
C LYS A 145 -0.96 -29.03 17.56
N PRO A 146 -0.77 -29.93 18.54
CA PRO A 146 -0.80 -31.36 18.27
C PRO A 146 -2.14 -31.72 17.62
N ALA A 147 -2.07 -32.44 16.51
CA ALA A 147 -3.26 -32.96 15.84
C ALA A 147 -4.05 -33.81 16.84
N LYS A 148 -5.36 -33.56 16.97
CA LYS A 148 -6.23 -34.47 17.72
C LYS A 148 -6.19 -35.83 17.02
N PRO A 149 -5.95 -36.94 17.74
CA PRO A 149 -6.10 -38.26 17.16
C PRO A 149 -7.56 -38.43 16.70
N SER A 150 -7.73 -38.95 15.49
CA SER A 150 -9.02 -39.34 14.94
C SER A 150 -9.57 -40.55 15.70
N GLU A 151 -10.80 -40.43 16.23
CA GLU A 151 -11.66 -41.58 16.57
C GLU A 151 -12.27 -42.19 15.31
#